data_AF-A0A0G0YXN6-F1
#
_entry.id   AF-A0A0G0YXN6-F1
#
_cell.length_a   1.000
_cell.length_b   1.000
_cell.length_c   1.000
_cell.angle_alpha   90.00
_cell.angle_beta   90.00
_cell.angle_gamma   90.00
#
_symmetry.space_group_name_H-M   'P 1'
#
loop_
_entity.id
_entity.type
_entity.pdbx_description
1 polymer ?
#
loop_
_entity_poly.entity_id
_entity_poly.type
_entity_poly.pdbx_seq_one_letter_code
_entity_poly.pdbx_strand_id
1 'polypeptide(L)'
;MDEKGKKEDSQQISLNLDTTQILYTDNMFMTANPDGVVLDVTQRVGSTSQVRIVSRIGMSREHAKKFVNELGKLLAMSEGRNQTGKGGLN
;
A
#
# COMPACT_ATOMS: atom_id res chain seq x y z
N MET A 1 -3.76 -28.01 -40.05
CA MET A 1 -4.48 -27.01 -39.23
C MET A 1 -3.72 -27.04 -37.93
N ASP A 2 -2.71 -26.19 -37.80
CA ASP A 2 -1.72 -26.34 -36.73
C ASP A 2 -1.63 -25.01 -35.98
N GLU A 3 -2.11 -25.05 -34.75
CA GLU A 3 -2.31 -23.93 -33.84
C GLU A 3 -0.98 -23.24 -33.54
N LYS A 4 -0.89 -21.95 -33.88
CA LYS A 4 0.16 -21.06 -33.40
C LYS A 4 -0.04 -20.82 -31.91
N GLY A 5 0.71 -21.55 -31.08
CA GLY A 5 0.86 -21.25 -29.65
C GLY A 5 1.39 -19.83 -29.47
N LYS A 6 0.54 -18.93 -28.98
CA LYS A 6 0.93 -17.60 -28.50
C LYS A 6 1.89 -17.80 -27.32
N LYS A 7 3.17 -17.49 -27.52
CA LYS A 7 4.11 -17.27 -26.41
C LYS A 7 3.68 -15.98 -25.72
N GLU A 8 3.14 -16.09 -24.51
CA GLU A 8 2.97 -14.95 -23.61
C GLU A 8 4.37 -14.47 -23.24
N ASP A 9 4.79 -13.38 -23.87
CA ASP A 9 6.04 -12.72 -23.59
C ASP A 9 5.91 -12.10 -22.20
N SER A 10 6.38 -12.80 -21.17
CA SER A 10 6.43 -12.30 -19.80
C SER A 10 7.47 -11.19 -19.75
N GLN A 11 7.07 -9.97 -20.13
CA GLN A 11 7.92 -8.79 -20.08
C GLN A 11 8.34 -8.57 -18.62
N GLN A 12 9.58 -8.96 -18.33
CA GLN A 12 10.20 -8.73 -17.02
C GLN A 12 10.60 -7.26 -16.95
N ILE A 13 9.73 -6.45 -16.36
CA ILE A 13 9.97 -5.01 -16.18
C ILE A 13 10.98 -4.83 -15.05
N SER A 14 12.22 -4.43 -15.38
CA SER A 14 13.26 -4.10 -14.40
C SER A 14 13.14 -2.63 -14.00
N LEU A 15 12.68 -2.37 -12.77
CA LEU A 15 12.56 -1.03 -12.19
C LEU A 15 13.71 -0.75 -11.22
N ASN A 16 14.29 0.44 -11.26
CA ASN A 16 15.24 0.88 -10.24
C ASN A 16 14.49 1.37 -8.98
N LEU A 17 14.70 0.75 -7.83
CA LEU A 17 14.01 1.10 -6.57
C LEU A 17 14.43 2.46 -6.02
N ASP A 18 15.66 2.90 -6.30
CA ASP A 18 16.21 4.12 -5.71
C ASP A 18 15.64 5.38 -6.38
N THR A 19 15.09 5.24 -7.59
CA THR A 19 14.61 6.36 -8.41
C THR A 19 13.13 6.30 -8.76
N THR A 20 12.47 5.16 -8.57
CA THR A 20 11.04 5.01 -8.91
C THR A 20 10.19 5.59 -7.79
N GLN A 21 9.53 6.72 -8.06
CA GLN A 21 8.61 7.35 -7.12
C GLN A 21 7.36 6.49 -6.89
N ILE A 22 6.90 6.47 -5.65
CA ILE A 22 5.63 5.85 -5.27
C ILE A 22 4.52 6.80 -5.72
N LEU A 23 3.86 6.47 -6.82
CA LEU A 23 2.77 7.28 -7.36
C LEU A 23 1.44 7.00 -6.64
N TYR A 24 1.25 5.76 -6.19
CA TYR A 24 0.07 5.29 -5.48
C TYR A 24 0.37 3.95 -4.78
N THR A 25 -0.43 3.63 -3.76
CA THR A 25 -0.35 2.36 -3.05
C THR A 25 -1.49 1.46 -3.49
N ASP A 26 -1.19 0.26 -3.98
CA ASP A 26 -2.21 -0.74 -4.31
C ASP A 26 -2.55 -1.59 -3.09
N ASN A 27 -1.52 -2.19 -2.48
CA ASN A 27 -1.68 -3.06 -1.31
C ASN A 27 -0.61 -2.76 -0.26
N MET A 28 -0.95 -3.01 0.99
CA MET A 28 -0.02 -3.01 2.11
C MET A 28 0.03 -4.39 2.73
N PHE A 29 1.24 -4.89 2.97
CA PHE A 29 1.48 -6.13 3.71
C PHE A 29 2.17 -5.80 5.01
N MET A 30 1.71 -6.38 6.11
CA MET A 30 2.33 -6.20 7.43
C MET A 30 2.69 -7.55 8.00
N THR A 31 3.94 -7.67 8.43
CA THR A 31 4.44 -8.85 9.16
C THR A 31 4.97 -8.41 10.51
N ALA A 32 4.60 -9.14 11.55
CA ALA A 32 5.07 -8.89 12.91
C ALA A 32 5.78 -10.12 13.46
N ASN A 33 6.91 -9.91 14.12
CA ASN A 33 7.67 -10.93 14.83
C ASN A 33 8.00 -10.41 16.25
N PRO A 34 8.68 -11.20 17.10
CA PRO A 34 9.04 -10.76 18.45
C PRO A 34 9.86 -9.46 18.47
N ASP A 35 10.71 -9.24 17.47
CA ASP A 35 11.64 -8.10 17.41
C ASP A 35 11.00 -6.81 16.88
N GLY A 36 9.95 -6.93 16.05
CA GLY A 36 9.34 -5.77 15.44
C GLY A 36 8.22 -6.05 14.46
N VAL A 37 7.91 -5.03 13.67
CA VAL A 37 6.90 -5.02 12.62
C VAL A 37 7.52 -4.44 11.37
N VAL A 38 7.22 -5.05 10.23
CA VAL A 38 7.57 -4.55 8.91
C VAL A 38 6.28 -4.28 8.16
N LEU A 39 6.15 -3.06 7.64
CA LEU A 39 5.08 -2.62 6.74
C LEU A 39 5.66 -2.45 5.34
N ASP A 40 5.19 -3.27 4.42
CA ASP A 40 5.54 -3.25 3.01
C ASP A 40 4.44 -2.58 2.21
N VAL A 41 4.77 -1.46 1.57
CA VAL A 41 3.93 -0.78 0.60
C VAL A 41 4.23 -1.38 -0.77
N THR A 42 3.19 -1.81 -1.47
CA THR A 42 3.34 -2.50 -2.75
C THR A 42 2.52 -1.86 -3.86
N GLN A 43 3.03 -2.00 -5.07
CA GLN A 43 2.42 -1.52 -6.30
C GLN A 43 2.52 -2.60 -7.38
N ARG A 44 1.49 -2.75 -8.20
CA ARG A 44 1.52 -3.60 -9.39
C ARG A 44 2.32 -2.92 -10.48
N VAL A 45 3.11 -3.71 -11.21
CA VAL A 45 3.97 -3.19 -12.29
C VAL A 45 3.42 -3.65 -13.64
N GLY A 46 2.98 -2.67 -14.45
CA GLY A 46 2.40 -2.92 -15.77
C GLY A 46 1.09 -3.71 -15.73
N SER A 47 0.81 -4.47 -16.79
CA SER A 47 -0.34 -5.38 -16.88
C SER A 47 -0.09 -6.75 -16.23
N THR A 48 1.03 -6.90 -15.52
CA THR A 48 1.41 -8.18 -14.91
C THR A 48 0.70 -8.38 -13.57
N SER A 49 0.55 -9.64 -13.16
CA SER A 49 0.06 -9.98 -11.81
C SER A 49 1.14 -9.80 -10.73
N GLN A 50 2.34 -9.33 -11.09
CA GLN A 50 3.45 -9.18 -10.15
C GLN A 50 3.28 -7.89 -9.33
N VAL A 51 3.28 -8.07 -8.01
CA VAL A 51 3.26 -6.97 -7.04
C VAL A 51 4.68 -6.75 -6.55
N ARG A 52 5.12 -5.51 -6.55
CA ARG A 52 6.46 -5.11 -6.13
C ARG A 52 6.40 -4.25 -4.89
N ILE A 53 7.31 -4.50 -3.95
CA ILE A 53 7.51 -3.62 -2.78
C ILE A 53 8.21 -2.35 -3.26
N VAL A 54 7.57 -1.21 -3.01
CA VAL A 54 8.07 0.12 -3.38
C VAL A 54 8.53 0.92 -2.16
N SER A 55 8.08 0.57 -0.97
CA SER A 55 8.63 1.08 0.29
C SER A 55 8.46 0.07 1.41
N ARG A 56 9.42 0.06 2.32
CA ARG A 56 9.45 -0.79 3.50
C ARG A 56 9.73 0.06 4.73
N ILE A 57 8.84 -0.04 5.71
CA ILE A 57 8.99 0.64 6.99
C ILE A 57 9.15 -0.42 8.08
N GLY A 58 10.32 -0.46 8.69
CA GLY A 58 10.61 -1.30 9.86
C GLY A 58 10.37 -0.51 11.15
N MET A 59 9.69 -1.12 12.11
CA MET A 59 9.37 -0.50 13.39
C MET A 59 9.58 -1.50 14.53
N SER A 60 10.03 -1.03 15.69
CA SER A 60 9.91 -1.83 16.91
C SER A 60 8.43 -2.02 17.28
N ARG A 61 8.12 -3.01 18.11
CA ARG A 61 6.73 -3.26 18.54
C ARG A 61 6.10 -2.05 19.26
N GLU A 62 6.89 -1.28 20.01
CA GLU A 62 6.40 -0.06 20.64
C GLU A 62 6.04 1.03 19.61
N HIS A 63 6.91 1.25 18.62
CA HIS A 63 6.64 2.21 17.56
C HIS A 63 5.41 1.83 16.75
N ALA A 64 5.24 0.54 16.44
CA ALA A 64 4.05 0.05 15.75
C ALA A 64 2.76 0.32 16.55
N LYS A 65 2.76 0.14 17.88
CA LYS A 65 1.60 0.47 18.73
C LYS A 65 1.28 1.97 18.71
N LYS A 66 2.30 2.82 18.82
CA LYS A 66 2.13 4.29 18.76
C LYS A 66 1.59 4.72 17.38
N PHE A 67 2.13 4.13 16.31
CA PHE A 67 1.68 4.35 14.94
C PHE A 67 0.19 4.03 14.75
N VAL A 68 -0.25 2.85 15.18
CA VAL A 68 -1.67 2.43 15.08
C VAL A 68 -2.57 3.37 15.87
N ASN A 69 -2.16 3.79 17.08
CA ASN A 69 -2.95 4.70 17.91
C ASN A 69 -3.15 6.07 17.24
N GLU A 70 -2.08 6.69 16.75
CA GLU A 70 -2.18 7.99 16.08
C GLU A 70 -2.95 7.89 14.75
N LEU A 71 -2.72 6.82 13.97
CA LEU A 71 -3.48 6.58 12.75
C LEU A 71 -4.99 6.44 13.04
N GLY A 72 -5.37 5.68 14.07
CA GLY A 72 -6.76 5.51 14.49
C GLY A 72 -7.42 6.83 14.90
N LYS A 73 -6.71 7.67 15.68
CA LYS A 73 -7.21 9.00 16.06
C LYS A 73 -7.45 9.89 14.84
N LEU A 74 -6.51 9.93 13.91
CA LEU A 74 -6.62 10.74 12.69
C LEU A 74 -7.84 10.33 11.86
N LEU A 75 -8.08 9.03 11.70
CA LEU A 75 -9.24 8.51 10.97
C LEU A 75 -10.54 8.92 11.65
N ALA A 76 -10.68 8.69 12.97
CA ALA A 76 -11.87 9.05 13.72
C ALA A 76 -12.20 10.55 13.65
N MET A 77 -11.18 11.41 13.69
CA MET A 77 -11.35 12.86 13.56
C MET A 77 -11.76 13.29 12.14
N SER A 78 -11.31 12.56 11.11
CA SER A 78 -11.63 12.86 9.72
C SER A 78 -13.07 12.49 9.34
N GLU A 79 -13.59 11.39 9.89
CA GLU A 79 -14.95 10.92 9.63
C GLU A 79 -16.01 11.84 10.26
N GLY A 80 -15.74 12.36 11.47
CA GLY A 80 -16.64 13.29 12.17
C GLY A 80 -16.78 14.66 11.50
N ARG A 81 -15.80 15.09 10.68
CA ARG A 81 -15.85 16.37 9.95
C ARG A 81 -16.78 16.36 8.74
N ASN A 82 -17.14 15.19 8.20
CA ASN A 82 -17.97 15.10 7.00
C ASN A 82 -19.48 15.35 7.26
N GLN A 83 -19.92 15.54 8.50
CA GLN A 83 -21.34 15.68 8.86
C GLN A 83 -21.82 17.11 9.18
N THR A 84 -20.98 18.14 9.19
CA THR A 84 -21.43 19.52 9.46
C THR A 84 -21.87 20.22 8.17
N GLY A 85 -23.00 19.78 7.60
CA GLY A 85 -23.65 20.40 6.44
C GLY A 85 -25.18 20.37 6.46
N LYS A 86 -25.82 19.75 7.46
CA LYS A 86 -27.28 19.78 7.65
C LYS A 86 -27.63 20.48 8.95
N GLY A 87 -27.72 21.80 8.89
CA GLY A 87 -28.09 22.63 10.05
C GLY A 87 -28.35 24.08 9.68
N GLY A 88 -28.91 24.31 8.49
CA GLY A 88 -29.42 25.61 8.08
C GLY A 88 -30.60 25.35 7.17
N LEU A 89 -31.80 25.34 7.75
CA LEU A 89 -33.12 25.58 7.14
C LEU A 89 -34.19 25.24 8.19
N ASN A 90 -34.50 26.22 9.02
CA ASN A 90 -35.85 26.72 9.35
C ASN A 90 -35.74 27.74 10.48
#